data_AF-A0A3A4QJG7-F1
#
_entry.id   AF-A0A3A4QJG7-F1
#
_cell.length_a   1.000
_cell.length_b   1.000
_cell.length_c   1.000
_cell.angle_alpha   90.00
_cell.angle_beta   90.00
_cell.angle_gamma   90.00
#
_symmetry.space_group_name_H-M   'P 1'
#
loop_
_entity.id
_entity.type
_entity.pdbx_description
1 polymer ?
#
loop_
_entity_poly.entity_id
_entity_poly.type
_entity_poly.pdbx_seq_one_letter_code
_entity_poly.pdbx_strand_id
1 'polypeptide(L)'
;MNSILSRKVQWCLLVAGIFVFCAADPAWAGESPAQWRPTYDLVMRWINFFILVFLLVRYGGPPLVAFLKGQQTDIQKRIDQVRQEKDAMLVNVQQAREALQASATRLDGIKAKIIEMGEHKKQEIIEESKVQSRLMLESARHRIDYQIHRAHEKLRIELLDMAVALALEKLPEEITPEDDRKLIDKYLVTTAALK
;
A
#
# COMPACT_ATOMS: atom_id res chain seq x y z
N MET A 1 -4.12 -43.66 -15.61
CA MET A 1 -4.47 -45.08 -15.35
C MET A 1 -5.09 -45.77 -16.58
N ASN A 2 -4.74 -45.38 -17.83
CA ASN A 2 -5.27 -45.99 -19.07
C ASN A 2 -4.22 -46.78 -19.89
N SER A 3 -2.98 -46.86 -19.40
CA SER A 3 -1.86 -47.50 -20.12
C SER A 3 -1.71 -49.01 -19.86
N ILE A 4 -2.51 -49.56 -18.93
CA ILE A 4 -2.44 -50.98 -18.52
C ILE A 4 -3.42 -51.82 -19.34
N LEU A 5 -4.62 -51.31 -19.65
CA LEU A 5 -5.60 -52.01 -20.50
C LEU A 5 -5.13 -52.11 -21.96
N SER A 6 -4.53 -51.06 -22.52
CA SER A 6 -3.94 -51.12 -23.87
C SER A 6 -2.80 -52.15 -23.92
N ARG A 7 -1.94 -52.23 -22.88
CA ARG A 7 -0.85 -53.22 -22.84
C ARG A 7 -1.35 -54.67 -22.81
N LYS A 8 -2.43 -54.98 -22.07
CA LYS A 8 -2.98 -56.34 -22.03
C LYS A 8 -3.67 -56.74 -23.33
N VAL A 9 -4.39 -55.82 -23.97
CA VAL A 9 -5.03 -56.06 -25.27
C VAL A 9 -3.98 -56.15 -26.39
N GLN A 10 -2.95 -55.31 -26.34
CA GLN A 10 -1.83 -55.33 -27.27
C GLN A 10 -0.95 -56.56 -27.07
N TRP A 11 -0.77 -57.04 -25.84
CA TRP A 11 -0.17 -58.35 -25.56
C TRP A 11 -1.06 -59.50 -26.05
N CYS A 12 -2.38 -59.44 -25.90
CA CYS A 12 -3.26 -60.49 -26.43
C CYS A 12 -3.28 -60.52 -27.97
N LEU A 13 -3.28 -59.35 -28.63
CA LEU A 13 -3.20 -59.24 -30.09
C LEU A 13 -1.82 -59.63 -30.64
N LEU A 14 -0.74 -59.30 -29.92
CA LEU A 14 0.60 -59.75 -30.25
C LEU A 14 0.74 -61.25 -30.00
N VAL A 15 0.23 -61.81 -28.92
CA VAL A 15 0.26 -63.26 -28.65
C VAL A 15 -0.61 -64.02 -29.66
N ALA A 16 -1.80 -63.51 -30.01
CA ALA A 16 -2.63 -64.10 -31.06
C ALA A 16 -2.00 -63.95 -32.45
N GLY A 17 -1.38 -62.81 -32.75
CA GLY A 17 -0.64 -62.57 -34.00
C GLY A 17 0.62 -63.42 -34.11
N ILE A 18 1.37 -63.59 -33.03
CA ILE A 18 2.52 -64.50 -32.91
C ILE A 18 2.07 -65.95 -32.98
N PHE A 19 0.91 -66.31 -32.42
CA PHE A 19 0.36 -67.66 -32.55
C PHE A 19 -0.07 -67.97 -33.99
N VAL A 20 -0.65 -66.99 -34.69
CA VAL A 20 -0.95 -67.10 -36.13
C VAL A 20 0.32 -67.11 -36.99
N PHE A 21 1.37 -66.38 -36.59
CA PHE A 21 2.65 -66.33 -37.31
C PHE A 21 3.52 -67.58 -37.07
N CYS A 22 3.57 -68.12 -35.84
CA CYS A 22 4.23 -69.39 -35.52
C CYS A 22 3.47 -70.61 -36.05
N ALA A 23 2.15 -70.53 -36.24
CA ALA A 23 1.40 -71.54 -37.00
C ALA A 23 1.59 -71.37 -38.53
N ALA A 24 2.31 -70.34 -38.98
CA ALA A 24 2.57 -70.01 -40.38
C ALA A 24 4.07 -70.05 -40.72
N ASP A 25 4.86 -70.92 -40.09
CA ASP A 25 6.15 -71.27 -40.65
C ASP A 25 5.96 -72.17 -41.89
N PRO A 26 6.63 -71.87 -43.02
CA PRO A 26 6.75 -72.81 -44.12
C PRO A 26 7.73 -73.88 -43.66
N ALA A 27 7.22 -74.96 -43.10
CA ALA A 27 8.03 -76.13 -42.86
C ALA A 27 8.67 -76.54 -44.19
N TRP A 28 10.00 -76.54 -44.21
CA TRP A 28 10.80 -77.24 -45.19
C TRP A 28 10.36 -78.71 -45.18
N ALA A 29 9.36 -79.05 -46.00
CA ALA A 29 8.97 -80.41 -46.27
C ALA A 29 9.36 -80.69 -47.71
N GLY A 30 10.53 -81.31 -47.86
CA GLY A 30 10.91 -81.97 -49.08
C GLY A 30 9.83 -83.00 -49.47
N GLU A 31 9.53 -82.99 -50.76
CA GLU A 31 8.89 -84.02 -51.58
C GLU A 31 7.39 -84.39 -51.39
N SER A 32 6.74 -84.27 -52.55
CA SER A 32 5.53 -84.93 -53.07
C SER A 32 4.14 -84.30 -52.83
N PRO A 33 3.36 -84.10 -53.93
CA PRO A 33 2.13 -83.32 -53.91
C PRO A 33 0.93 -84.18 -53.48
N ALA A 34 0.26 -83.77 -52.40
CA ALA A 34 -1.07 -84.27 -52.07
C ALA A 34 -2.08 -83.12 -52.28
N GLN A 35 -2.94 -83.28 -53.29
CA GLN A 35 -3.92 -82.29 -53.81
C GLN A 35 -4.88 -81.70 -52.75
N TRP A 36 -4.94 -82.25 -51.53
CA TRP A 36 -5.93 -81.90 -50.50
C TRP A 36 -5.47 -80.86 -49.45
N ARG A 37 -4.17 -80.57 -49.36
CA ARG A 37 -3.62 -79.62 -48.35
C ARG A 37 -3.93 -78.13 -48.58
N PRO A 38 -3.97 -77.58 -49.81
CA PRO A 38 -4.18 -76.13 -50.02
C PRO A 38 -5.55 -75.64 -49.50
N THR A 39 -6.58 -76.49 -49.62
CA THR A 39 -7.93 -76.20 -49.15
C THR A 39 -8.02 -76.24 -47.62
N TYR A 40 -7.28 -77.13 -46.98
CA TYR A 40 -7.22 -77.23 -45.51
C TYR A 40 -6.54 -75.99 -44.89
N ASP A 41 -5.39 -75.58 -45.43
CA ASP A 41 -4.69 -74.38 -44.95
C ASP A 41 -5.51 -73.10 -45.15
N LEU A 42 -6.25 -73.01 -46.26
CA LEU A 42 -7.14 -71.87 -46.51
C LEU A 42 -8.30 -71.83 -45.51
N VAL A 43 -8.93 -72.97 -45.22
CA VAL A 43 -10.02 -73.08 -44.23
C VAL A 43 -9.51 -72.77 -42.82
N MET A 44 -8.34 -73.29 -42.44
CA MET A 44 -7.71 -73.02 -41.15
C MET A 44 -7.40 -71.53 -40.98
N ARG A 45 -6.92 -70.86 -42.04
CA ARG A 45 -6.66 -69.41 -42.04
C ARG A 45 -7.94 -68.58 -41.87
N TRP A 46 -9.03 -68.98 -42.52
CA TRP A 46 -10.33 -68.31 -42.35
C TRP A 46 -10.87 -68.50 -40.93
N ILE A 47 -10.77 -69.69 -40.36
CA ILE A 47 -11.17 -69.95 -38.97
C ILE A 47 -10.36 -69.06 -38.00
N ASN A 48 -9.04 -69.00 -38.16
CA ASN A 48 -8.20 -68.12 -37.34
C ASN A 48 -8.54 -66.64 -37.52
N PHE A 49 -8.84 -66.20 -38.75
CA PHE A 49 -9.29 -64.84 -39.03
C PHE A 49 -10.62 -64.53 -38.33
N PHE A 50 -11.60 -65.43 -38.40
CA PHE A 50 -12.89 -65.25 -37.72
C PHE A 50 -12.75 -65.24 -36.20
N ILE A 51 -11.89 -66.09 -35.63
CA ILE A 51 -11.58 -66.09 -34.18
C ILE A 51 -10.97 -64.75 -33.78
N LEU A 52 -10.02 -64.22 -34.57
CA LEU A 52 -9.37 -62.93 -34.31
C LEU A 52 -10.35 -61.76 -34.43
N VAL A 53 -11.20 -61.75 -35.47
CA VAL A 53 -12.25 -60.74 -35.64
C VAL A 53 -13.27 -60.81 -34.51
N PHE A 54 -13.69 -62.00 -34.09
CA PHE A 54 -14.60 -62.19 -32.97
C PHE A 54 -14.01 -61.63 -31.68
N LEU A 55 -12.74 -61.93 -31.40
CA LEU A 55 -12.03 -61.37 -30.24
C LEU A 55 -11.92 -59.84 -30.32
N LEU A 56 -11.60 -59.29 -31.50
CA LEU A 56 -11.45 -57.86 -31.72
C LEU A 56 -12.77 -57.10 -31.55
N VAL A 57 -13.88 -57.62 -32.08
CA VAL A 57 -15.20 -57.00 -31.93
C VAL A 57 -15.68 -57.11 -30.48
N ARG A 58 -15.46 -58.27 -29.84
CA ARG A 58 -15.93 -58.53 -28.47
C ARG A 58 -15.15 -57.75 -27.39
N TYR A 59 -13.86 -57.49 -27.61
CA TYR A 59 -12.99 -56.81 -26.64
C TYR A 59 -12.54 -55.39 -27.05
N GLY A 60 -12.55 -55.06 -28.35
CA GLY A 60 -12.03 -53.78 -28.89
C GLY A 60 -13.04 -52.64 -28.95
N GLY A 61 -14.35 -52.93 -29.01
CA GLY A 61 -15.39 -51.90 -29.05
C GLY A 61 -15.42 -50.99 -27.80
N PRO A 62 -15.53 -51.56 -26.58
CA PRO A 62 -15.60 -50.77 -25.35
C PRO A 62 -14.41 -49.81 -25.11
N PRO A 63 -13.13 -50.22 -25.25
CA PRO A 63 -12.01 -49.32 -25.01
C PRO A 63 -11.88 -48.20 -26.06
N LEU A 64 -12.27 -48.46 -27.32
CA LEU A 64 -12.19 -47.46 -28.39
C LEU A 64 -13.21 -46.32 -28.18
N VAL A 65 -14.45 -46.67 -27.83
CA VAL A 65 -15.51 -45.68 -27.54
C VAL A 65 -15.19 -44.92 -26.24
N ALA A 66 -14.65 -45.60 -25.22
CA ALA A 66 -14.22 -44.95 -23.98
C ALA A 66 -13.11 -43.92 -24.22
N PHE A 67 -12.16 -44.21 -25.11
CA PHE A 67 -11.09 -43.27 -25.47
C PHE A 67 -11.63 -42.03 -26.18
N LEU A 68 -12.50 -42.21 -27.19
CA LEU A 68 -13.12 -41.10 -27.92
C LEU A 68 -13.99 -40.22 -27.02
N LYS A 69 -14.79 -40.84 -26.14
CA LYS A 69 -15.58 -40.11 -25.12
C LYS A 69 -14.67 -39.36 -24.15
N GLY A 70 -13.57 -39.97 -23.70
CA GLY A 70 -12.57 -39.33 -22.84
C GLY A 70 -12.01 -38.05 -23.46
N GLN A 71 -11.57 -38.13 -24.73
CA GLN A 71 -11.05 -36.97 -25.47
C GLN A 71 -12.10 -35.87 -25.63
N GLN A 72 -13.35 -36.24 -25.95
CA GLN A 72 -14.44 -35.27 -26.04
C GLN A 72 -14.72 -34.58 -24.70
N THR A 73 -14.75 -35.34 -23.60
CA THR A 73 -14.96 -34.77 -22.26
C THR A 73 -13.80 -33.88 -21.82
N ASP A 74 -12.56 -34.22 -22.18
CA ASP A 74 -11.39 -33.40 -21.83
C ASP A 74 -11.38 -32.08 -22.61
N ILE A 75 -11.77 -32.10 -23.89
CA ILE A 75 -11.92 -30.88 -24.69
C ILE A 75 -13.04 -30.00 -24.12
N GLN A 76 -14.20 -30.58 -23.80
CA GLN A 76 -15.30 -29.84 -23.19
C GLN A 76 -14.87 -29.20 -21.86
N LYS A 77 -14.22 -29.96 -20.98
CA LYS A 77 -13.70 -29.44 -19.71
C LYS A 77 -12.72 -28.29 -19.91
N ARG A 78 -11.80 -28.40 -20.89
CA ARG A 78 -10.85 -27.32 -21.19
C ARG A 78 -11.56 -26.07 -21.71
N ILE A 79 -12.56 -26.22 -22.56
CA ILE A 79 -13.36 -25.09 -23.07
C ILE A 79 -14.13 -24.43 -21.92
N ASP A 80 -14.75 -25.22 -21.05
CA ASP A 80 -15.52 -24.71 -19.92
C ASP A 80 -14.61 -24.00 -18.91
N GLN A 81 -13.42 -24.54 -18.63
CA GLN A 81 -12.41 -23.89 -17.80
C GLN A 81 -11.98 -22.53 -18.37
N VAL A 82 -11.63 -22.48 -19.66
CA VAL A 82 -11.24 -21.22 -20.31
C VAL A 82 -12.38 -20.20 -20.31
N ARG A 83 -13.63 -20.64 -20.47
CA ARG A 83 -14.80 -19.75 -20.36
C ARG A 83 -14.97 -19.22 -18.95
N GLN A 84 -14.90 -20.07 -17.92
CA GLN A 84 -14.99 -19.65 -16.53
C GLN A 84 -13.88 -18.68 -16.15
N GLU A 85 -12.63 -18.94 -16.58
CA GLU A 85 -11.51 -18.03 -16.37
C GLU A 85 -11.74 -16.69 -17.06
N LYS A 86 -12.20 -16.69 -18.31
CA LYS A 86 -12.53 -15.46 -19.04
C LYS A 86 -13.61 -14.66 -18.31
N ASP A 87 -14.69 -15.30 -17.88
CA ASP A 87 -15.79 -14.63 -17.20
C ASP A 87 -15.34 -14.07 -15.84
N ALA A 88 -14.54 -14.83 -15.09
CA ALA A 88 -13.93 -14.34 -13.84
C ALA A 88 -13.02 -13.13 -14.08
N MET A 89 -12.21 -13.14 -15.15
CA MET A 89 -11.36 -12.01 -15.51
C MET A 89 -12.18 -10.78 -15.92
N LEU A 90 -13.27 -10.95 -16.66
CA LEU A 90 -14.17 -9.85 -17.01
C LEU A 90 -14.80 -9.22 -15.76
N VAL A 91 -15.25 -10.04 -14.81
CA VAL A 91 -15.77 -9.55 -13.52
C VAL A 91 -14.69 -8.79 -12.76
N ASN A 92 -13.46 -9.33 -12.67
CA ASN A 92 -12.35 -8.65 -11.99
C ASN A 92 -12.00 -7.30 -12.65
N VAL A 93 -12.00 -7.23 -13.99
CA VAL A 93 -11.76 -5.98 -14.72
C VAL A 93 -12.88 -4.96 -14.45
N GLN A 94 -14.12 -5.41 -14.41
CA GLN A 94 -15.27 -4.54 -14.11
C GLN A 94 -15.18 -3.99 -12.68
N GLN A 95 -14.91 -4.85 -11.69
CA GLN A 95 -14.70 -4.45 -10.30
C GLN A 95 -13.52 -3.48 -10.15
N ALA A 96 -12.41 -3.73 -10.85
CA ALA A 96 -11.26 -2.84 -10.84
C ALA A 96 -11.59 -1.46 -11.44
N ARG A 97 -12.38 -1.42 -12.51
CA ARG A 97 -12.85 -0.16 -13.12
C ARG A 97 -13.76 0.61 -12.17
N GLU A 98 -14.71 -0.06 -11.53
CA GLU A 98 -15.61 0.55 -10.54
C GLU A 98 -14.82 1.09 -9.34
N ALA A 99 -13.85 0.32 -8.84
CA ALA A 99 -12.97 0.75 -7.75
C ALA A 99 -12.13 1.97 -8.15
N LEU A 100 -11.62 2.02 -9.38
CA LEU A 100 -10.89 3.18 -9.90
C LEU A 100 -11.77 4.42 -10.00
N GLN A 101 -12.99 4.29 -10.51
CA GLN A 101 -13.95 5.40 -10.58
C GLN A 101 -14.31 5.91 -9.18
N ALA A 102 -14.63 5.00 -8.25
CA ALA A 102 -14.91 5.36 -6.86
C ALA A 102 -13.71 6.05 -6.19
N SER A 103 -12.49 5.59 -6.48
CA SER A 103 -11.26 6.22 -6.00
C SER A 103 -11.09 7.63 -6.57
N ALA A 104 -11.33 7.83 -7.87
CA ALA A 104 -11.27 9.14 -8.52
C ALA A 104 -12.24 10.14 -7.85
N THR A 105 -13.51 9.75 -7.66
CA THR A 105 -14.50 10.59 -6.96
C THR A 105 -14.07 10.90 -5.53
N ARG A 106 -13.48 9.93 -4.81
CA ARG A 106 -12.95 10.16 -3.47
C ARG A 106 -11.79 11.15 -3.47
N LEU A 107 -10.87 11.04 -4.44
CA LEU A 107 -9.73 11.96 -4.57
C LEU A 107 -10.20 13.38 -4.85
N ASP A 108 -11.20 13.56 -5.71
CA ASP A 108 -11.80 14.87 -5.96
C ASP A 108 -12.43 15.47 -4.70
N GLY A 109 -13.15 14.66 -3.92
CA GLY A 109 -13.70 15.08 -2.62
C GLY A 109 -12.62 15.46 -1.60
N ILE A 110 -11.53 14.68 -1.52
CA ILE A 110 -10.39 15.00 -0.66
C ILE A 110 -9.73 16.30 -1.11
N LYS A 111 -9.52 16.50 -2.41
CA LYS A 111 -8.92 17.71 -2.97
C LYS A 111 -9.75 18.95 -2.63
N ALA A 112 -11.07 18.88 -2.82
CA ALA A 112 -11.98 19.96 -2.44
C ALA A 112 -11.88 20.29 -0.94
N LYS A 113 -11.89 19.27 -0.08
CA LYS A 113 -11.73 19.45 1.37
C LYS A 113 -10.39 20.06 1.77
N ILE A 114 -9.29 19.68 1.10
CA ILE A 114 -7.97 20.26 1.34
C ILE A 114 -7.95 21.74 0.98
N ILE A 115 -8.57 22.13 -0.14
CA ILE A 115 -8.66 23.52 -0.55
C ILE A 115 -9.46 24.33 0.48
N GLU A 116 -10.64 23.85 0.88
CA GLU A 116 -11.48 24.49 1.90
C GLU A 116 -10.75 24.65 3.25
N MET A 117 -10.09 23.58 3.73
CA MET A 117 -9.28 23.64 4.95
C MET A 117 -8.10 24.61 4.81
N GLY A 118 -7.48 24.67 3.63
CA GLY A 118 -6.39 25.60 3.33
C GLY A 118 -6.85 27.06 3.36
N GLU A 119 -8.01 27.36 2.78
CA GLU A 119 -8.60 28.70 2.80
C GLU A 119 -8.99 29.12 4.23
N HIS A 120 -9.64 28.23 4.97
CA HIS A 120 -9.98 28.48 6.37
C HIS A 120 -8.72 28.73 7.21
N LYS A 121 -7.69 27.88 7.06
CA LYS A 121 -6.45 28.02 7.84
C LYS A 121 -5.69 29.29 7.47
N LYS A 122 -5.68 29.66 6.19
CA LYS A 122 -5.12 30.93 5.73
C LYS A 122 -5.82 32.11 6.42
N GLN A 123 -7.15 32.09 6.45
CA GLN A 123 -7.92 33.16 7.09
C GLN A 123 -7.66 33.22 8.59
N GLU A 124 -7.59 32.08 9.27
CA GLU A 124 -7.26 31.96 10.68
C GLU A 124 -5.87 32.54 10.99
N ILE A 125 -4.85 32.19 10.20
CA ILE A 125 -3.48 32.72 10.35
C ILE A 125 -3.46 34.24 10.16
N ILE A 126 -4.21 34.77 9.19
CA ILE A 126 -4.28 36.22 8.95
C ILE A 126 -4.92 36.93 10.14
N GLU A 127 -6.04 36.43 10.66
CA GLU A 127 -6.70 37.04 11.82
C GLU A 127 -5.86 36.94 13.08
N GLU A 128 -5.24 35.79 13.35
CA GLU A 128 -4.29 35.61 14.44
C GLU A 128 -3.12 36.59 14.32
N SER A 129 -2.52 36.71 13.14
CA SER A 129 -1.41 37.64 12.89
C SER A 129 -1.81 39.10 13.13
N LYS A 130 -3.04 39.49 12.75
CA LYS A 130 -3.57 40.84 13.04
C LYS A 130 -3.75 41.06 14.54
N VAL A 131 -4.29 40.09 15.27
CA VAL A 131 -4.43 40.15 16.73
C VAL A 131 -3.06 40.30 17.39
N GLN A 132 -2.11 39.44 17.03
CA GLN A 132 -0.74 39.49 17.55
C GLN A 132 -0.05 40.81 17.24
N SER A 133 -0.21 41.33 16.02
CA SER A 133 0.34 42.64 15.64
C SER A 133 -0.24 43.78 16.47
N ARG A 134 -1.56 43.76 16.75
CA ARG A 134 -2.19 44.76 17.63
C ARG A 134 -1.65 44.69 19.05
N LEU A 135 -1.57 43.49 19.63
CA LEU A 135 -1.02 43.27 20.97
C LEU A 135 0.44 43.71 21.06
N MET A 136 1.23 43.44 20.03
CA MET A 136 2.63 43.86 19.97
C MET A 136 2.76 45.39 19.95
N LEU A 137 1.92 46.08 19.18
CA LEU A 137 1.90 47.55 19.14
C LEU A 137 1.45 48.16 20.46
N GLU A 138 0.44 47.59 21.11
CA GLU A 138 -0.04 48.04 22.42
C GLU A 138 1.03 47.86 23.51
N SER A 139 1.67 46.69 23.55
CA SER A 139 2.81 46.43 24.43
C SER A 139 3.98 47.39 24.16
N ALA A 140 4.30 47.67 22.90
CA ALA A 140 5.34 48.62 22.53
C ALA A 140 5.01 50.04 23.02
N ARG A 141 3.75 50.49 22.89
CA ARG A 141 3.30 51.79 23.41
C ARG A 141 3.46 51.86 24.94
N HIS A 142 2.96 50.87 25.66
CA HIS A 142 3.13 50.81 27.12
C HIS A 142 4.61 50.82 27.54
N ARG A 143 5.47 50.13 26.78
CA ARG A 143 6.90 50.13 27.05
C ARG A 143 7.53 51.49 26.78
N ILE A 144 7.13 52.19 25.73
CA ILE A 144 7.57 53.56 25.44
C ILE A 144 7.17 54.49 26.59
N ASP A 145 5.90 54.45 27.00
CA ASP A 145 5.40 55.30 28.09
C ASP A 145 6.17 55.05 29.38
N TYR A 146 6.39 53.77 29.72
CA TYR A 146 7.19 53.39 30.88
C TYR A 146 8.63 53.91 30.81
N GLN A 147 9.28 53.82 29.65
CA GLN A 147 10.64 54.32 29.45
C GLN A 147 10.71 55.85 29.52
N ILE A 148 9.69 56.55 29.01
CA ILE A 148 9.58 58.02 29.12
C ILE A 148 9.47 58.42 30.60
N HIS A 149 8.58 57.79 31.37
CA HIS A 149 8.45 58.07 32.80
C HIS A 149 9.76 57.81 33.55
N ARG A 150 10.43 56.69 33.25
CA ARG A 150 11.72 56.36 33.83
C ARG A 150 12.81 57.38 33.48
N ALA A 151 12.82 57.87 32.23
CA ALA A 151 13.76 58.90 31.80
C ALA A 151 13.52 60.24 32.50
N HIS A 152 12.25 60.63 32.68
CA HIS A 152 11.90 61.82 33.46
C HIS A 152 12.34 61.72 34.91
N GLU A 153 12.10 60.57 35.56
CA GLU A 153 12.52 60.38 36.94
C GLU A 153 14.05 60.44 37.08
N LYS A 154 14.77 59.83 36.14
CA LYS A 154 16.23 59.90 36.11
C LYS A 154 16.73 61.33 35.95
N LEU A 155 16.16 62.09 35.01
CA LEU A 155 16.50 63.50 34.81
C LEU A 155 16.19 64.36 36.04
N ARG A 156 15.09 64.08 36.73
CA ARG A 156 14.72 64.77 37.98
C ARG A 156 15.76 64.53 39.07
N ILE A 157 16.21 63.29 39.24
CA ILE A 157 17.26 62.94 40.21
C ILE A 157 18.58 63.65 39.84
N GLU A 158 18.99 63.59 38.56
CA GLU A 158 20.22 64.26 38.10
C GLU A 158 20.16 65.80 38.30
N LEU A 159 19.01 66.43 38.04
CA LEU A 159 18.80 67.86 38.30
C LEU A 159 18.87 68.21 39.79
N LEU A 160 18.28 67.37 40.66
CA LEU A 160 18.36 67.56 42.11
C LEU A 160 19.81 67.45 42.60
N ASP A 161 20.56 66.45 42.12
CA ASP A 161 21.97 66.29 42.48
C ASP A 161 22.81 67.50 42.04
N MET A 162 22.58 68.00 40.82
CA MET A 162 23.25 69.23 40.34
C MET A 162 22.86 70.47 41.14
N ALA A 163 21.58 70.62 41.49
CA ALA A 163 21.11 71.76 42.29
C ALA A 163 21.70 71.73 43.72
N VAL A 164 21.76 70.55 44.35
CA VAL A 164 22.40 70.37 45.66
C VAL A 164 23.89 70.65 45.57
N ALA A 165 24.59 70.18 44.54
CA ALA A 165 26.00 70.46 44.33
C ALA A 165 26.27 71.97 44.19
N LEU A 166 25.49 72.68 43.37
CA LEU A 166 25.60 74.12 43.21
C LEU A 166 25.29 74.87 44.52
N ALA A 167 24.28 74.42 45.27
CA ALA A 167 23.95 74.98 46.57
C ALA A 167 25.12 74.78 47.55
N LEU A 168 25.73 73.60 47.62
CA LEU A 168 26.90 73.34 48.46
C LEU A 168 28.13 74.17 48.05
N GLU A 169 28.29 74.49 46.76
CA GLU A 169 29.36 75.34 46.28
C GLU A 169 29.16 76.82 46.67
N LYS A 170 27.93 77.35 46.57
CA LYS A 170 27.64 78.77 46.84
C LYS A 170 27.30 79.08 48.31
N LEU A 171 26.74 78.14 49.05
CA LEU A 171 26.29 78.34 50.44
C LEU A 171 27.39 78.86 51.38
N PRO A 172 28.66 78.40 51.30
CA PRO A 172 29.73 78.93 52.16
C PRO A 172 30.05 80.41 51.89
N GLU A 173 29.79 80.92 50.69
CA GLU A 173 30.09 82.31 50.30
C GLU A 173 29.00 83.30 50.74
N GLU A 174 27.76 82.84 50.93
CA GLU A 174 26.62 83.69 51.30
C GLU A 174 26.21 83.59 52.80
N ILE A 175 26.81 82.69 53.59
CA ILE A 175 26.50 82.55 55.02
C ILE A 175 27.01 83.73 55.84
N THR A 176 26.13 84.28 56.69
CA THR A 176 26.44 85.38 57.63
C THR A 176 26.57 84.89 59.08
N PRO A 177 27.28 85.62 59.96
CA PRO A 177 27.44 85.24 61.37
C PRO A 177 26.11 85.20 62.15
N GLU A 178 25.09 85.96 61.73
CA GLU A 178 23.75 85.88 62.30
C GLU A 178 23.04 84.56 61.97
N ASP A 179 23.26 83.99 60.78
CA ASP A 179 22.64 82.74 60.35
C ASP A 179 23.23 81.52 61.08
N ASP A 180 24.53 81.53 61.36
CA ASP A 180 25.20 80.51 62.19
C ASP A 180 24.58 80.44 63.60
N ARG A 181 24.32 81.60 64.21
CA ARG A 181 23.67 81.67 65.53
C ARG A 181 22.26 81.11 65.50
N LYS A 182 21.47 81.43 64.46
CA LYS A 182 20.11 80.87 64.28
C LYS A 182 20.15 79.36 64.05
N LEU A 183 21.13 78.84 63.32
CA LEU A 183 21.31 77.40 63.10
C LEU A 183 21.61 76.67 64.41
N ILE A 184 22.49 77.22 65.25
CA ILE A 184 22.80 76.68 66.58
C ILE A 184 21.54 76.67 67.46
N ASP A 185 20.82 77.79 67.52
CA ASP A 185 19.62 77.92 68.35
C ASP A 185 18.53 76.92 67.90
N LYS A 186 18.34 76.75 66.59
CA LYS A 186 17.43 75.75 66.02
C LYS A 186 17.85 74.32 66.34
N TYR A 187 19.15 74.01 66.33
CA TYR A 187 19.67 72.70 66.73
C TYR A 187 19.41 72.41 68.21
N LEU A 188 19.62 73.39 69.08
CA LEU A 188 19.36 73.28 70.52
C LEU A 188 17.86 73.09 70.80
N VAL A 189 16.98 73.81 70.12
CA VAL A 189 15.52 73.64 70.26
C VAL A 189 15.06 72.29 69.74
N THR A 190 15.56 71.82 68.59
CA THR A 190 15.14 70.53 68.02
C THR A 190 15.59 69.35 68.89
N THR A 191 16.80 69.42 69.46
CA THR A 191 17.30 68.40 70.39
C THR A 191 16.60 68.43 71.75
N ALA A 192 16.16 69.61 72.21
CA ALA A 192 15.33 69.75 73.39
C ALA A 192 13.88 69.21 73.18
N ALA A 193 13.35 69.28 71.95
CA ALA A 193 12.03 68.76 71.61
C ALA A 193 11.99 67.23 71.35
N LEU A 194 13.15 66.59 71.21
CA LEU A 194 13.31 65.14 71.02
C LEU A 194 13.55 64.38 72.35
N LYS A 195 13.39 65.04 73.49
CA LYS A 195 13.47 64.47 74.84
C LYS A 195 12.11 64.56 75.53
#